data_AF-A0A6M8VVK5-F1
#
_entry.id   AF-A0A6M8VVK5-F1
#
_cell.length_a   1.000
_cell.length_b   1.000
_cell.length_c   1.000
_cell.angle_alpha   90.00
_cell.angle_beta   90.00
_cell.angle_gamma   90.00
#
_symmetry.space_group_name_H-M   'P 1'
#
loop_
_entity.id
_entity.type
_entity.pdbx_description
1 polymer ?
#
loop_
_entity_poly.entity_id
_entity_poly.type
_entity_poly.pdbx_seq_one_letter_code
_entity_poly.pdbx_strand_id
1 'polypeptide(L)'
;MTHLLVIGLVVVGALREIGPRELVNGAWVAEHPRLALAAALLPFVGLVLLQVVTAGLCGRVLERRGSVRAVRVFESVSARVRVATLLLQASAVLLFGWLDAVRSWTGDLVAVDELVALVPAFGVLALTWATAAPIERRMREALLIRRLDEGLSIPPMPRAWTWWWGTVRQQLLFPALPVLLIMGWAEAVGVVRRVVGGGGCAGRVERGAAGVGCGHARVGGRS
;
A
#
# COMPACT_ATOMS: atom_id res chain seq x y z
N MET A 1 13.12 -7.85 -9.62
CA MET A 1 12.96 -8.02 -8.16
C MET A 1 11.80 -7.20 -7.60
N THR A 2 11.68 -5.90 -7.92
CA THR A 2 10.62 -5.04 -7.33
C THR A 2 9.20 -5.52 -7.62
N HIS A 3 8.91 -6.00 -8.84
CA HIS A 3 7.60 -6.56 -9.16
C HIS A 3 7.20 -7.72 -8.23
N LEU A 4 8.15 -8.60 -7.87
CA LEU A 4 7.88 -9.69 -6.92
C LEU A 4 7.57 -9.16 -5.51
N LEU A 5 8.19 -8.04 -5.11
CA LEU A 5 7.90 -7.42 -3.82
C LEU A 5 6.51 -6.77 -3.82
N VAL A 6 6.11 -6.09 -4.89
CA VAL A 6 4.76 -5.51 -5.02
C VAL A 6 3.71 -6.62 -5.04
N ILE A 7 3.93 -7.69 -5.80
CA ILE A 7 3.07 -8.87 -5.80
C ILE A 7 3.00 -9.47 -4.39
N GLY A 8 4.14 -9.62 -3.72
CA GLY A 8 4.17 -10.09 -2.32
C GLY A 8 3.36 -9.20 -1.37
N LEU A 9 3.45 -7.88 -1.52
CA LEU A 9 2.69 -6.92 -0.72
C LEU A 9 1.17 -7.10 -0.90
N VAL A 10 0.74 -7.24 -2.16
CA VAL A 10 -0.66 -7.48 -2.53
C VAL A 10 -1.12 -8.84 -2.01
N VAL A 11 -0.30 -9.89 -2.16
CA VAL A 11 -0.61 -11.23 -1.66
C VAL A 11 -0.77 -11.22 -0.15
N VAL A 12 0.06 -10.48 0.58
CA VAL A 12 -0.08 -10.40 2.05
C VAL A 12 -1.38 -9.70 2.45
N GLY A 13 -1.78 -8.63 1.75
CA GLY A 13 -3.11 -8.02 1.95
C GLY A 13 -4.24 -9.01 1.67
N ALA A 14 -4.19 -9.71 0.53
CA ALA A 14 -5.19 -10.71 0.17
C ALA A 14 -5.24 -11.90 1.17
N LEU A 15 -4.09 -12.37 1.65
CA LEU A 15 -4.02 -13.43 2.66
C LEU A 15 -4.62 -13.00 3.99
N ARG A 16 -4.47 -11.73 4.37
CA ARG A 16 -5.10 -11.18 5.58
C ARG A 16 -6.63 -11.23 5.49
N GLU A 17 -7.19 -10.93 4.32
CA GLU A 17 -8.65 -10.94 4.11
C GLU A 17 -9.22 -12.37 4.13
N ILE A 18 -8.47 -13.36 3.65
CA ILE A 18 -8.88 -14.78 3.62
C ILE A 18 -8.61 -15.49 4.96
N GLY A 19 -7.62 -15.04 5.72
CA GLY A 19 -7.12 -15.72 6.92
C GLY A 19 -8.06 -15.66 8.15
N PRO A 20 -7.93 -16.59 9.11
CA PRO A 20 -8.74 -16.59 10.33
C PRO A 20 -8.51 -15.31 11.14
N ARG A 21 -9.58 -14.53 11.33
CA ARG A 21 -9.52 -13.24 12.04
C ARG A 21 -9.07 -13.37 13.50
N GLU A 22 -9.17 -14.56 14.08
CA GLU A 22 -8.89 -14.84 15.50
C GLU A 22 -7.40 -14.95 15.88
N LEU A 23 -6.49 -15.04 14.91
CA LEU A 23 -5.04 -15.17 15.17
C LEU A 23 -4.33 -13.84 15.46
N VAL A 24 -5.01 -12.70 15.29
CA VAL A 24 -4.41 -11.38 15.45
C VAL A 24 -4.72 -10.85 16.85
N ASN A 25 -3.72 -10.24 17.50
CA ASN A 25 -3.83 -9.59 18.81
C ASN A 25 -4.75 -8.35 18.78
N GLY A 26 -6.00 -8.51 18.33
CA GLY A 26 -6.98 -7.46 18.18
C GLY A 26 -7.32 -6.78 19.50
N ALA A 27 -7.20 -7.49 20.63
CA ALA A 27 -7.44 -6.94 21.96
C ALA A 27 -6.51 -5.75 22.27
N TRP A 28 -5.21 -5.88 22.01
CA TRP A 28 -4.25 -4.80 22.31
C TRP A 28 -4.40 -3.60 21.35
N VAL A 29 -4.67 -3.88 20.07
CA VAL A 29 -4.86 -2.82 19.04
C VAL A 29 -6.13 -2.02 19.32
N ALA A 30 -7.21 -2.68 19.77
CA ALA A 30 -8.47 -2.03 20.12
C ALA A 30 -8.30 -1.06 21.30
N GLU A 31 -7.48 -1.43 22.30
CA GLU A 31 -7.23 -0.58 23.46
C GLU A 31 -6.32 0.63 23.14
N HIS A 32 -5.34 0.48 22.24
CA HIS A 32 -4.31 1.50 22.00
C HIS A 32 -4.02 1.77 20.50
N PRO A 33 -5.00 2.24 19.71
CA PRO A 33 -4.86 2.37 18.26
C PRO A 33 -3.74 3.35 17.84
N ARG A 34 -3.52 4.42 18.61
CA ARG A 34 -2.45 5.41 18.32
C ARG A 34 -1.05 4.85 18.54
N LEU A 35 -0.87 4.04 19.59
CA LEU A 35 0.43 3.43 19.88
C LEU A 35 0.74 2.32 18.87
N ALA A 36 -0.27 1.54 18.48
CA ALA A 36 -0.14 0.57 17.38
C ALA A 36 0.29 1.26 16.07
N LEU A 37 -0.34 2.39 15.74
CA LEU A 37 -0.01 3.16 14.54
C LEU A 37 1.42 3.71 14.60
N ALA A 38 1.81 4.31 15.72
CA ALA A 38 3.16 4.84 15.92
C ALA A 38 4.22 3.71 15.88
N ALA A 39 3.96 2.59 16.55
CA ALA A 39 4.86 1.43 16.57
C ALA A 39 5.02 0.81 15.18
N ALA A 40 3.96 0.78 14.36
CA ALA A 40 4.01 0.31 12.99
C ALA A 40 4.77 1.28 12.07
N LEU A 41 4.59 2.60 12.21
CA LEU A 41 5.19 3.61 11.33
C LEU A 41 6.66 3.91 11.64
N LEU A 42 7.06 3.88 12.91
CA LEU A 42 8.42 4.18 13.37
C LEU A 42 9.52 3.40 12.62
N PRO A 43 9.40 2.07 12.41
CA PRO A 43 10.41 1.34 11.64
C PRO A 43 10.45 1.73 10.15
N PHE A 44 9.34 2.14 9.52
CA PHE A 44 9.37 2.69 8.15
C PHE A 44 10.15 4.01 8.09
N VAL A 45 9.95 4.89 9.09
CA VAL A 45 10.73 6.13 9.22
C VAL A 45 12.23 5.80 9.37
N GLY A 46 12.57 4.78 10.16
CA GLY A 46 13.95 4.28 10.28
C GLY A 46 14.55 3.85 8.94
N LEU A 47 13.80 3.10 8.12
CA LEU A 47 14.24 2.68 6.78
C LEU A 47 14.40 3.87 5.83
N VAL A 48 13.50 4.85 5.89
CA VAL A 48 13.60 6.09 5.12
C VAL A 48 14.87 6.86 5.47
N LEU A 49 15.13 7.07 6.76
CA LEU A 49 16.32 7.77 7.22
C LEU A 49 17.59 7.04 6.81
N LEU A 50 17.62 5.71 6.98
CA LEU A 50 18.74 4.88 6.53
C LEU A 50 19.01 5.07 5.03
N GLN A 51 17.97 5.05 4.20
CA GLN A 51 18.08 5.21 2.75
C GLN A 51 18.57 6.60 2.36
N VAL A 52 18.00 7.66 2.94
CA VAL A 52 18.37 9.06 2.65
C VAL A 52 19.82 9.34 3.09
N VAL A 53 20.20 8.90 4.28
CA VAL A 53 21.57 9.06 4.79
C VAL A 53 22.56 8.31 3.91
N THR A 54 22.28 7.05 3.57
CA THR A 54 23.15 6.25 2.70
C THR A 54 23.30 6.90 1.33
N ALA A 55 22.21 7.37 0.72
CA ALA A 55 22.25 8.07 -0.56
C ALA A 55 23.09 9.35 -0.49
N GLY A 56 22.92 10.16 0.56
CA GLY A 56 23.68 11.39 0.76
C GLY A 56 25.18 11.12 0.95
N LEU A 57 25.54 10.10 1.73
CA LEU A 57 26.94 9.72 1.95
C LEU A 57 27.57 9.16 0.67
N CYS A 58 26.91 8.22 0.00
CA CYS A 58 27.38 7.64 -1.26
C CYS A 58 27.49 8.69 -2.37
N GLY A 59 26.54 9.62 -2.46
CA GLY A 59 26.56 10.73 -3.41
C GLY A 59 27.80 11.62 -3.20
N ARG A 60 28.07 12.04 -1.96
CA ARG A 60 29.28 12.85 -1.65
C ARG A 60 30.58 12.11 -1.97
N VAL A 61 30.65 10.80 -1.68
CA VAL A 61 31.85 9.99 -1.99
C VAL A 61 32.02 9.85 -3.50
N LEU A 62 30.93 9.67 -4.24
CA LEU A 62 30.95 9.58 -5.70
C LEU A 62 31.42 10.90 -6.33
N GLU A 63 30.94 12.04 -5.85
CA GLU A 63 31.37 13.36 -6.33
C GLU A 63 32.85 13.63 -6.09
N ARG A 64 33.37 13.21 -4.93
CA ARG A 64 34.78 13.47 -4.59
C ARG A 64 35.77 12.51 -5.22
N ARG A 65 35.38 11.24 -5.43
CA ARG A 65 36.32 10.14 -5.75
C ARG A 65 35.95 9.32 -6.98
N GLY A 66 34.76 9.49 -7.57
CA GLY A 66 34.29 8.66 -8.67
C GLY A 66 34.20 7.16 -8.32
N SER A 67 33.97 6.81 -7.05
CA SER A 67 34.13 5.44 -6.58
C SER A 67 32.96 4.51 -6.97
N VAL A 68 33.26 3.46 -7.75
CA VAL A 68 32.32 2.36 -8.07
C VAL A 68 31.84 1.62 -6.82
N ARG A 69 32.68 1.54 -5.77
CA ARG A 69 32.31 0.88 -4.52
C ARG A 69 31.13 1.59 -3.84
N ALA A 70 31.07 2.92 -3.89
CA ALA A 70 29.97 3.68 -3.30
C ALA A 70 28.62 3.34 -3.96
N VAL A 71 28.61 3.16 -5.29
CA VAL A 71 27.41 2.74 -6.04
C VAL A 71 26.99 1.33 -5.64
N ARG A 72 27.93 0.38 -5.53
CA ARG A 72 27.62 -1.00 -5.09
C ARG A 72 27.05 -1.06 -3.67
N VAL A 73 27.58 -0.24 -2.76
CA VAL A 73 27.07 -0.14 -1.39
C VAL A 73 25.64 0.41 -1.40
N PHE A 74 25.39 1.49 -2.14
CA PHE A 74 24.06 2.07 -2.28
C PHE A 74 23.04 1.06 -2.84
N GLU A 75 23.40 0.33 -3.90
CA GLU A 75 22.54 -0.71 -4.49
C GLU A 75 22.25 -1.84 -3.50
N SER A 76 23.27 -2.32 -2.78
CA SER A 76 23.11 -3.38 -1.78
C SER A 76 22.20 -2.94 -0.63
N VAL A 77 22.39 -1.74 -0.10
CA VAL A 77 21.52 -1.17 0.96
C VAL A 77 20.10 -0.98 0.43
N SER A 78 19.93 -0.42 -0.77
CA SER A 78 18.62 -0.22 -1.39
C SER A 78 17.87 -1.55 -1.57
N ALA A 79 18.56 -2.62 -1.97
CA ALA A 79 17.98 -3.96 -2.08
C ALA A 79 17.49 -4.48 -0.72
N ARG A 80 18.30 -4.33 0.34
CA ARG A 80 17.93 -4.73 1.71
C ARG A 80 16.77 -3.91 2.26
N VAL A 81 16.75 -2.59 2.03
CA VAL A 81 15.66 -1.69 2.43
C VAL A 81 14.35 -2.13 1.79
N ARG A 82 14.35 -2.47 0.49
CA ARG A 82 13.14 -2.96 -0.20
C ARG A 82 12.61 -4.26 0.39
N VAL A 83 13.49 -5.23 0.69
CA VAL A 83 13.10 -6.50 1.34
C VAL A 83 12.58 -6.25 2.76
N ALA A 84 13.29 -5.43 3.55
CA ALA A 84 12.88 -5.06 4.89
C ALA A 84 11.52 -4.35 4.91
N THR A 85 11.26 -3.48 3.93
CA THR A 85 9.96 -2.80 3.76
C THR A 85 8.83 -3.80 3.55
N LEU A 86 9.02 -4.82 2.71
CA LEU A 86 8.03 -5.86 2.49
C LEU A 86 7.76 -6.65 3.78
N LEU A 87 8.82 -7.11 4.45
CA LEU A 87 8.69 -7.88 5.70
C LEU A 87 8.00 -7.07 6.79
N LEU A 88 8.32 -5.79 6.88
CA LEU A 88 7.74 -4.86 7.85
C LEU A 88 6.26 -4.56 7.55
N GLN A 89 5.91 -4.37 6.28
CA GLN A 89 4.50 -4.23 5.91
C GLN A 89 3.73 -5.51 6.22
N ALA A 90 4.32 -6.66 5.91
CA ALA A 90 3.67 -7.93 6.17
C ALA A 90 3.45 -8.16 7.66
N SER A 91 4.43 -7.85 8.51
CA SER A 91 4.25 -7.93 9.96
C SER A 91 3.25 -6.90 10.47
N ALA A 92 3.26 -5.67 9.95
CA ALA A 92 2.29 -4.64 10.33
C ALA A 92 0.84 -5.07 10.05
N VAL A 93 0.58 -5.63 8.87
CA VAL A 93 -0.76 -6.08 8.46
C VAL A 93 -1.18 -7.36 9.20
N LEU A 94 -0.28 -8.35 9.31
CA LEU A 94 -0.63 -9.67 9.85
C LEU A 94 -0.58 -9.72 11.38
N LEU A 95 0.34 -9.00 12.03
CA LEU A 95 0.57 -9.12 13.47
C LEU A 95 0.02 -7.93 14.26
N PHE A 96 0.11 -6.72 13.71
CA PHE A 96 -0.22 -5.48 14.45
C PHE A 96 -1.61 -4.93 14.16
N GLY A 97 -2.44 -5.62 13.37
CA GLY A 97 -3.80 -5.15 13.05
C GLY A 97 -3.81 -3.79 12.36
N TRP A 98 -2.76 -3.47 11.59
CA TRP A 98 -2.61 -2.16 10.92
C TRP A 98 -3.85 -1.79 10.09
N LEU A 99 -4.42 -2.78 9.40
CA LEU A 99 -5.59 -2.59 8.54
C LEU A 99 -6.83 -2.24 9.35
N ASP A 100 -7.04 -2.89 10.50
CA ASP A 100 -8.13 -2.59 11.42
C ASP A 100 -8.02 -1.16 11.99
N ALA A 101 -6.79 -0.72 12.28
CA ALA A 101 -6.52 0.66 12.71
C ALA A 101 -6.86 1.68 11.61
N VAL A 102 -6.46 1.43 10.35
CA VAL A 102 -6.80 2.30 9.22
C VAL A 102 -8.32 2.34 8.99
N ARG A 103 -8.97 1.18 9.03
CA ARG A 103 -10.42 1.04 8.83
C ARG A 103 -11.23 1.80 9.89
N SER A 104 -10.73 1.86 11.12
CA SER A 104 -11.34 2.67 12.19
C SER A 104 -11.39 4.16 11.87
N TRP A 105 -10.53 4.65 10.97
CA TRP A 105 -10.48 6.06 10.54
C TRP A 105 -11.19 6.32 9.22
N THR A 106 -11.11 5.40 8.26
CA THR A 106 -11.67 5.57 6.90
C THR A 106 -13.13 5.13 6.79
N GLY A 107 -13.61 4.22 7.65
CA GLY A 107 -14.97 3.69 7.61
C GLY A 107 -15.12 2.43 6.75
N ASP A 108 -16.29 2.26 6.12
CA ASP A 108 -16.67 1.04 5.37
C ASP A 108 -16.31 1.10 3.87
N LEU A 109 -15.14 1.67 3.55
CA LEU A 109 -14.62 1.79 2.18
C LEU A 109 -13.41 0.86 2.00
N VAL A 110 -13.69 -0.39 1.60
CA VAL A 110 -12.71 -1.50 1.55
C VAL A 110 -11.60 -1.32 0.50
N ALA A 111 -11.82 -0.55 -0.57
CA ALA A 111 -10.74 -0.27 -1.51
C ALA A 111 -9.82 0.85 -0.99
N VAL A 112 -10.39 1.81 -0.24
CA VAL A 112 -9.66 2.99 0.22
C VAL A 112 -8.80 2.66 1.43
N ASP A 113 -9.31 1.89 2.39
CA ASP A 113 -8.55 1.46 3.56
C ASP A 113 -7.34 0.60 3.18
N GLU A 114 -7.48 -0.32 2.23
CA GLU A 114 -6.40 -1.15 1.69
C GLU A 114 -5.34 -0.28 1.00
N LEU A 115 -5.73 0.67 0.15
CA LEU A 115 -4.78 1.56 -0.52
C LEU A 115 -4.02 2.41 0.50
N VAL A 116 -4.73 2.98 1.48
CA VAL A 116 -4.13 3.76 2.58
C VAL A 116 -3.18 2.89 3.39
N ALA A 117 -3.54 1.64 3.65
CA ALA A 117 -2.70 0.71 4.40
C ALA A 117 -1.37 0.39 3.69
N LEU A 118 -1.31 0.44 2.36
CA LEU A 118 -0.09 0.22 1.57
C LEU A 118 0.79 1.48 1.40
N VAL A 119 0.28 2.67 1.72
CA VAL A 119 1.00 3.94 1.56
C VAL A 119 2.37 3.95 2.23
N PRO A 120 2.56 3.48 3.48
CA PRO A 120 3.88 3.50 4.11
C PRO A 120 4.93 2.73 3.31
N ALA A 121 4.62 1.49 2.89
CA ALA A 121 5.51 0.68 2.08
C ALA A 121 5.80 1.32 0.72
N PHE A 122 4.77 1.81 0.02
CA PHE A 122 4.95 2.50 -1.26
C PHE A 122 5.77 3.78 -1.11
N GLY A 123 5.63 4.51 -0.01
CA GLY A 123 6.42 5.69 0.32
C GLY A 123 7.92 5.36 0.41
N VAL A 124 8.28 4.29 1.13
CA VAL A 124 9.70 3.86 1.23
C VAL A 124 10.25 3.43 -0.13
N LEU A 125 9.49 2.68 -0.92
CA LEU A 125 9.90 2.26 -2.27
C LEU A 125 10.08 3.46 -3.21
N ALA A 126 9.12 4.39 -3.21
CA ALA A 126 9.17 5.61 -4.02
C ALA A 126 10.38 6.48 -3.66
N LEU A 127 10.67 6.61 -2.36
CA LEU A 127 11.81 7.37 -1.87
C LEU A 127 13.15 6.69 -2.18
N THR A 128 13.20 5.36 -2.19
CA THR A 128 14.37 4.59 -2.63
C THR A 128 14.75 4.95 -4.06
N TRP A 129 13.76 5.15 -4.95
CA TRP A 129 14.04 5.64 -6.31
C TRP A 129 14.40 7.12 -6.33
N ALA A 130 13.67 7.96 -5.60
CA ALA A 130 13.96 9.41 -5.55
C ALA A 130 15.42 9.68 -5.13
N THR A 131 15.90 8.94 -4.13
CA THR A 131 17.28 9.03 -3.63
C THR A 131 18.34 8.46 -4.58
N ALA A 132 17.95 7.55 -5.49
CA ALA A 132 18.83 7.03 -6.54
C ALA A 132 19.02 8.00 -7.72
N ALA A 133 18.06 8.90 -7.96
CA ALA A 133 18.08 9.85 -9.08
C ALA A 133 19.40 10.65 -9.23
N PRO A 134 19.98 11.25 -8.17
CA PRO A 134 21.26 11.97 -8.30
C PRO A 134 22.42 11.05 -8.68
N ILE A 135 22.48 9.83 -8.14
CA ILE A 135 23.56 8.87 -8.43
C ILE A 135 23.50 8.45 -9.90
N GLU A 136 22.30 8.07 -10.36
CA GLU A 136 22.04 7.67 -11.74
C GLU A 136 22.36 8.81 -12.73
N ARG A 137 22.02 10.05 -12.36
CA ARG A 137 22.36 11.24 -13.14
C ARG A 137 23.88 11.36 -13.33
N ARG A 138 24.68 11.20 -12.28
CA ARG A 138 26.14 11.28 -12.37
C ARG A 138 26.73 10.17 -13.24
N MET A 139 26.19 8.96 -13.13
CA MET A 139 26.61 7.84 -13.98
C MET A 139 26.33 8.13 -15.45
N ARG A 140 25.18 8.71 -15.77
CA ARG A 140 24.84 9.12 -17.13
C ARG A 140 25.72 10.25 -17.65
N GLU A 141 26.05 11.23 -16.81
CA GLU A 141 27.00 12.30 -17.17
C GLU A 141 28.37 11.73 -17.55
N ALA A 142 28.89 10.78 -16.77
CA ALA A 142 30.16 10.11 -17.09
C ALA A 142 30.10 9.30 -18.40
N LEU A 143 28.99 8.59 -18.65
CA LEU A 143 28.77 7.87 -19.91
C LEU A 143 28.63 8.82 -21.11
N LEU A 144 28.05 9.99 -20.90
CA LEU A 144 27.85 11.01 -21.95
C LEU A 144 29.18 11.62 -22.37
N ILE A 145 30.07 11.95 -21.43
CA ILE A 145 31.43 12.43 -21.74
C ILE A 145 32.17 11.39 -22.58
N ARG A 146 32.13 10.12 -22.17
CA ARG A 146 32.73 9.03 -22.94
C ARG A 146 32.15 8.92 -24.35
N ARG A 147 30.84 9.05 -24.52
CA ARG A 147 30.19 9.01 -25.84
C ARG A 147 30.60 10.18 -26.72
N LEU A 148 30.82 11.36 -26.12
CA LEU A 148 31.32 12.53 -26.83
C LEU A 148 32.74 12.28 -27.35
N ASP A 149 33.61 11.66 -26.54
CA ASP A 149 34.97 11.27 -26.96
C ASP A 149 34.95 10.24 -28.09
N GLU A 150 33.94 9.37 -28.12
CA GLU A 150 33.70 8.37 -29.18
C GLU A 150 33.00 8.96 -30.43
N GLY A 151 32.66 10.26 -30.44
CA GLY A 151 31.98 10.92 -31.56
C GLY A 151 30.52 10.49 -31.75
N LEU A 152 29.88 9.92 -30.73
CA LEU A 152 28.50 9.43 -30.78
C LEU A 152 27.49 10.53 -30.46
N SER A 153 26.27 10.41 -31.02
CA SER A 153 25.17 11.33 -30.71
C SER A 153 24.72 11.24 -29.24
N ILE A 154 24.37 12.41 -28.68
CA ILE A 154 23.98 12.56 -27.28
C ILE A 154 22.45 12.65 -27.17
N PRO A 155 21.78 11.69 -26.52
CA PRO A 155 20.33 11.79 -26.27
C PRO A 155 20.02 12.84 -25.19
N PRO A 156 18.83 13.47 -25.22
CA PRO A 156 18.43 14.43 -24.20
C PRO A 156 18.32 13.77 -22.82
N MET A 157 18.94 14.40 -21.82
CA MET A 157 18.94 13.93 -20.43
C MET A 157 17.55 14.14 -19.80
N PRO A 158 16.87 13.09 -19.31
CA PRO A 158 15.59 13.26 -18.63
C PRO A 158 15.78 14.01 -17.30
N ARG A 159 14.81 14.86 -16.94
CA ARG A 159 14.78 15.50 -15.61
C ARG A 159 14.52 14.47 -14.53
N ALA A 160 15.08 14.68 -13.33
CA ALA A 160 14.98 13.75 -12.21
C ALA A 160 13.51 13.40 -11.86
N TRP A 161 12.62 14.39 -11.84
CA TRP A 161 11.20 14.19 -11.57
C TRP A 161 10.51 13.29 -12.60
N THR A 162 10.73 13.53 -13.89
CA THR A 162 10.17 12.70 -14.97
C THR A 162 10.64 11.26 -14.88
N TRP A 163 11.90 11.03 -14.53
CA TRP A 163 12.44 9.69 -14.34
C TRP A 163 11.84 9.00 -13.11
N TRP A 164 11.76 9.71 -11.99
CA TRP A 164 11.17 9.19 -10.76
C TRP A 164 9.69 8.83 -10.96
N TRP A 165 8.90 9.75 -11.53
CA TRP A 165 7.49 9.50 -11.81
C TRP A 165 7.29 8.37 -12.82
N GLY A 166 8.13 8.31 -13.85
CA GLY A 166 8.14 7.20 -14.79
C GLY A 166 8.37 5.86 -14.09
N THR A 167 9.30 5.82 -13.15
CA THR A 167 9.63 4.62 -12.36
C THR A 167 8.49 4.24 -11.42
N VAL A 168 7.93 5.19 -10.66
CA VAL A 168 6.77 4.96 -9.77
C VAL A 168 5.59 4.43 -10.56
N ARG A 169 5.26 5.06 -11.69
CA ARG A 169 4.18 4.62 -12.58
C ARG A 169 4.41 3.19 -13.08
N GLN A 170 5.64 2.89 -13.52
CA GLN A 170 5.94 1.58 -14.10
C GLN A 170 6.03 0.46 -13.07
N GLN A 171 6.61 0.73 -11.92
CA GLN A 171 6.92 -0.28 -10.91
C GLN A 171 5.80 -0.46 -9.88
N LEU A 172 5.06 0.60 -9.54
CA LEU A 172 3.96 0.55 -8.56
C LEU A 172 2.60 0.59 -9.24
N LEU A 173 2.36 1.59 -10.09
CA LEU A 173 1.00 1.86 -10.58
C LEU A 173 0.51 0.79 -11.55
N PHE A 174 1.33 0.36 -12.53
CA PHE A 174 0.90 -0.67 -13.48
C PHE A 174 0.57 -2.02 -12.81
N PRO A 175 1.37 -2.55 -11.87
CA PRO A 175 1.01 -3.78 -11.17
C PRO A 175 -0.16 -3.62 -10.20
N ALA A 176 -0.35 -2.44 -9.60
CA ALA A 176 -1.46 -2.19 -8.68
C ALA A 176 -2.79 -1.99 -9.40
N LEU A 177 -2.77 -1.46 -10.63
CA LEU A 177 -3.98 -1.09 -11.39
C LEU A 177 -5.02 -2.22 -11.51
N PRO A 178 -4.67 -3.48 -11.87
CA PRO A 178 -5.65 -4.55 -11.97
C PRO A 178 -6.32 -4.86 -10.63
N VAL A 179 -5.55 -4.84 -9.53
CA VAL A 179 -6.04 -5.11 -8.18
C VAL A 179 -7.00 -4.01 -7.75
N LEU A 180 -6.62 -2.75 -7.96
CA LEU A 180 -7.47 -1.59 -7.65
C LEU A 180 -8.75 -1.59 -8.48
N LEU A 181 -8.70 -2.02 -9.74
CA LEU A 181 -9.88 -2.12 -10.59
C LEU A 181 -10.85 -3.18 -10.08
N ILE A 182 -10.35 -4.36 -9.68
CA ILE A 182 -11.17 -5.44 -9.13
C ILE A 182 -11.79 -5.01 -7.78
N MET A 183 -10.99 -4.43 -6.89
CA MET A 183 -11.46 -3.96 -5.58
C MET A 183 -12.50 -2.84 -5.73
N GLY A 184 -12.20 -1.83 -6.55
CA GLY A 184 -13.12 -0.72 -6.80
C GLY A 184 -14.43 -1.17 -7.45
N TRP A 185 -14.38 -2.17 -8.34
CA TRP A 185 -15.59 -2.76 -8.92
C TRP A 185 -16.43 -3.49 -7.87
N ALA A 186 -15.81 -4.33 -7.03
CA ALA A 186 -16.51 -5.06 -5.98
C ALA A 186 -17.23 -4.12 -5.01
N GLU A 187 -16.56 -3.03 -4.62
CA GLU A 187 -17.13 -1.99 -3.76
C GLU A 187 -18.29 -1.25 -4.44
N ALA A 188 -18.12 -0.85 -5.71
CA ALA A 188 -19.16 -0.18 -6.49
C ALA A 188 -20.45 -1.03 -6.58
N VAL A 189 -20.32 -2.35 -6.83
CA VAL A 189 -21.46 -3.28 -6.82
C VAL A 189 -22.12 -3.33 -5.45
N GLY A 190 -21.32 -3.35 -4.37
CA GLY A 190 -21.83 -3.31 -3.00
C GLY A 190 -22.65 -2.04 -2.71
N VAL A 191 -22.16 -0.88 -3.13
CA VAL A 191 -22.86 0.41 -3.01
C VAL A 191 -24.16 0.41 -3.81
N VAL A 192 -24.13 -0.02 -5.08
CA VAL A 192 -25.33 -0.08 -5.93
C VAL A 192 -26.39 -0.98 -5.31
N ARG A 193 -26.01 -2.16 -4.78
CA ARG A 193 -26.95 -3.06 -4.10
C ARG A 193 -27.57 -2.44 -2.85
N ARG A 194 -26.81 -1.66 -2.07
CA ARG A 194 -27.35 -0.92 -0.91
C ARG A 194 -28.37 0.14 -1.34
N VAL A 195 -28.07 0.90 -2.39
CA VAL A 195 -28.96 1.95 -2.91
C VAL A 195 -30.23 1.35 -3.53
N VAL A 196 -30.11 0.30 -4.35
CA VAL A 196 -31.26 -0.34 -5.03
C VAL A 196 -32.08 -1.20 -4.06
N GLY A 197 -31.43 -1.97 -3.19
CA GLY A 197 -32.10 -2.83 -2.20
C GLY A 197 -32.77 -2.05 -1.07
N GLY A 198 -32.21 -0.90 -0.67
CA GLY A 198 -32.80 -0.01 0.33
C GLY A 198 -34.09 0.68 -0.12
N GLY A 199 -34.33 0.81 -1.43
CA GLY A 199 -35.55 1.41 -1.98
C GLY A 199 -36.80 0.52 -1.94
N GLY A 200 -36.66 -0.78 -1.64
CA GLY A 200 -37.76 -1.75 -1.82
C GLY A 200 -38.68 -1.97 -0.61
N CYS A 201 -38.22 -1.73 0.61
CA CYS A 201 -38.92 -2.22 1.82
C CYS A 201 -39.62 -1.14 2.66
N ALA A 202 -39.33 0.15 2.48
CA ALA A 202 -39.95 1.21 3.28
C ALA A 202 -41.42 1.52 2.89
N GLY A 203 -41.93 0.99 1.77
CA GLY A 203 -43.27 1.33 1.26
C GLY A 203 -44.33 0.23 1.29
N ARG A 204 -44.00 -1.02 1.66
CA ARG A 204 -44.93 -2.16 1.45
C ARG A 204 -45.50 -2.79 2.73
N VAL A 205 -44.92 -2.55 3.90
CA VAL A 205 -45.40 -3.21 5.15
C VAL A 205 -46.55 -2.44 5.83
N GLU A 206 -46.68 -1.13 5.65
CA GLU A 206 -47.80 -0.37 6.26
C GLU A 206 -49.16 -0.54 5.58
N ARG A 207 -49.25 -1.16 4.39
CA ARG A 207 -50.55 -1.45 3.76
C ARG A 207 -51.10 -2.85 4.04
N GLY A 208 -50.32 -3.74 4.67
CA GLY A 208 -50.73 -5.12 4.93
C GLY A 208 -51.28 -5.39 6.33
N ALA A 209 -50.96 -4.55 7.32
CA ALA A 209 -51.27 -4.83 8.73
C ALA A 209 -52.68 -4.40 9.17
N ALA A 210 -53.48 -3.76 8.32
CA ALA A 210 -54.86 -3.37 8.64
C ALA A 210 -55.92 -4.43 8.30
N GLY A 211 -55.55 -5.61 7.78
CA GLY A 211 -56.51 -6.48 7.08
C GLY A 211 -56.75 -7.90 7.60
N VAL A 212 -55.93 -8.49 8.49
CA VAL A 212 -56.08 -9.92 8.83
C VAL A 212 -56.42 -10.12 10.30
N GLY A 213 -57.68 -9.83 10.61
CA GLY A 213 -58.35 -10.42 11.75
C GLY A 213 -58.72 -11.88 11.45
N CYS A 214 -57.98 -12.82 12.04
CA CYS A 214 -58.40 -14.19 12.29
C CYS A 214 -57.93 -14.48 13.73
N GLY A 215 -58.77 -14.48 14.76
CA GLY A 215 -60.03 -15.22 14.82
C GLY A 215 -59.75 -16.69 15.11
N HIS A 216 -59.08 -17.04 16.21
CA HIS A 216 -59.14 -18.41 16.75
C HIS A 216 -59.20 -18.45 18.28
N ALA A 217 -60.45 -18.54 18.73
CA ALA A 217 -61.00 -19.37 19.80
C ALA A 217 -60.02 -19.99 20.83
N ARG A 218 -60.12 -19.50 22.06
CA ARG A 218 -59.87 -20.28 23.28
C ARG A 218 -60.87 -21.44 23.36
N VAL A 219 -60.39 -22.66 23.29
CA VAL A 219 -61.12 -23.83 23.80
C VAL A 219 -60.38 -24.31 25.03
N GLY A 220 -61.06 -24.27 26.17
CA GLY A 220 -60.57 -24.74 27.45
C GLY A 220 -60.79 -26.24 27.66
N GLY A 221 -59.91 -26.82 28.48
CA GLY A 221 -60.14 -27.98 29.35
C GLY A 221 -59.17 -27.79 30.53
N ARG A 222 -59.57 -27.75 31.81
CA ARG A 222 -60.14 -28.83 32.65
C ARG A 222 -59.42 -30.15 32.30
N SER A 223 -58.65 -30.76 33.19
CA SER A 223 -58.73 -30.89 34.65
C SER A 223 -57.40 -31.43 35.17
#